data_AF-A0A6P8AP85-F1
#
_entry.id   AF-A0A6P8AP85-F1
#
_cell.length_a   1.000
_cell.length_b   1.000
_cell.length_c   1.000
_cell.angle_alpha   90.00
_cell.angle_beta   90.00
_cell.angle_gamma   90.00
#
_symmetry.space_group_name_H-M   'P 1'
#
loop_
_entity.id
_entity.type
_entity.pdbx_description
1 polymer ?
#
loop_
_entity_poly.entity_id
_entity_poly.type
_entity_poly.pdbx_seq_one_letter_code
_entity_poly.pdbx_strand_id
1 'polypeptide(L)'
;MRPSNFELNANREEHCIAITYERKRYKCGNTMFKRSLRPFTWQSHSASHTSHILIKSGACLEYLARNTNILLPKFYANFKDNGAGCLLRNTSMEWG
;
A
#
# COMPACT_ATOMS: atom_id res chain seq x y z
N MET A 1 0.98 -16.12 18.65
CA MET A 1 0.77 -16.79 17.35
C MET A 1 0.65 -15.71 16.27
N ARG A 2 1.27 -15.87 15.10
CA ARG A 2 1.09 -14.91 13.98
C ARG A 2 -0.20 -15.27 13.24
N PRO A 3 -1.03 -14.28 12.84
CA PRO A 3 -2.28 -14.54 12.14
C PRO A 3 -2.02 -15.07 10.72
N SER A 4 -2.91 -15.92 10.22
CA SER A 4 -2.92 -16.38 8.84
C SER A 4 -3.49 -15.32 7.89
N ASN A 5 -3.22 -15.46 6.59
CA ASN A 5 -3.80 -14.59 5.58
C ASN A 5 -5.34 -14.68 5.57
N PHE A 6 -5.88 -15.88 5.79
CA PHE A 6 -7.31 -16.14 5.81
C PHE A 6 -7.98 -15.41 6.98
N GLU A 7 -7.45 -15.53 8.19
CA GLU A 7 -7.98 -14.84 9.38
C GLU A 7 -7.95 -13.32 9.24
N LEU A 8 -6.86 -12.78 8.67
CA LEU A 8 -6.76 -11.34 8.41
C LEU A 8 -7.78 -10.87 7.37
N ASN A 9 -7.99 -11.65 6.29
CA ASN A 9 -8.97 -11.30 5.26
C ASN A 9 -10.42 -11.47 5.72
N ALA A 10 -10.70 -12.39 6.65
CA ALA A 10 -12.01 -12.53 7.27
C ALA A 10 -12.34 -11.33 8.17
N ASN A 11 -11.33 -10.75 8.83
CA ASN A 11 -11.47 -9.60 9.74
C ASN A 11 -10.92 -8.30 9.14
N ARG A 12 -11.28 -8.01 7.88
CA ARG A 12 -10.82 -6.78 7.21
C ARG A 12 -11.41 -5.54 7.87
N GLU A 13 -10.56 -4.52 8.03
CA GLU A 13 -10.97 -3.17 8.39
C GLU A 13 -11.89 -2.59 7.32
N GLU A 14 -12.70 -1.59 7.68
CA GLU A 14 -13.55 -0.87 6.73
C GLU A 14 -12.74 -0.34 5.54
N HIS A 15 -13.32 -0.42 4.34
CA HIS A 15 -12.69 -0.07 3.06
C HIS A 15 -11.42 -0.86 2.69
N CYS A 16 -10.97 -1.81 3.52
CA CYS A 16 -9.89 -2.71 3.18
C CYS A 16 -10.42 -3.77 2.20
N ILE A 17 -9.99 -3.67 0.95
CA ILE A 17 -10.45 -4.55 -0.13
C ILE A 17 -9.66 -5.86 -0.19
N ALA A 18 -8.42 -5.87 0.31
CA ALA A 18 -7.57 -7.07 0.32
C ALA A 18 -6.40 -6.93 1.30
N ILE A 19 -6.03 -8.05 1.92
CA ILE A 19 -4.79 -8.19 2.69
C ILE A 19 -3.93 -9.27 2.03
N THR A 20 -2.74 -8.91 1.56
CA THR A 20 -1.76 -9.89 1.07
C THR A 20 -0.77 -10.23 2.19
N TYR A 21 0.15 -11.16 1.93
CA TYR A 21 1.27 -11.44 2.84
C TYR A 21 2.14 -10.22 3.16
N GLU A 22 2.06 -9.15 2.38
CA GLU A 22 2.95 -8.00 2.50
C GLU A 22 2.27 -6.72 2.94
N ARG A 23 1.00 -6.53 2.59
CA ARG A 23 0.34 -5.23 2.71
C ARG A 23 -1.19 -5.36 2.76
N LYS A 24 -1.82 -4.36 3.36
CA LYS A 24 -3.25 -4.07 3.23
C LYS A 24 -3.47 -3.10 2.07
N ARG A 25 -4.57 -3.30 1.35
CA ARG A 25 -5.03 -2.41 0.27
C ARG A 25 -6.42 -1.90 0.64
N TYR A 26 -6.60 -0.60 0.52
CA TYR A 26 -7.86 0.07 0.78
C TYR A 26 -8.28 0.88 -0.44
N LYS A 27 -9.59 1.01 -0.65
CA LYS A 27 -10.15 1.84 -1.70
C LYS A 27 -11.30 2.67 -1.12
N CYS A 28 -11.21 3.99 -1.27
CA CYS A 28 -12.27 4.93 -0.91
C CYS A 28 -12.49 5.86 -2.10
N GLY A 29 -13.65 5.73 -2.75
CA GLY A 29 -13.94 6.38 -4.04
C GLY A 29 -12.85 6.09 -5.08
N ASN A 30 -12.26 7.17 -5.61
CA ASN A 30 -11.16 7.12 -6.57
C ASN A 30 -9.78 7.12 -5.92
N THR A 31 -9.66 6.88 -4.61
CA THR A 31 -8.36 6.85 -3.92
C THR A 31 -8.02 5.44 -3.51
N MET A 32 -6.80 5.00 -3.85
CA MET A 32 -6.20 3.78 -3.33
C MET A 32 -5.14 4.11 -2.29
N PHE A 33 -5.27 3.45 -1.16
CA PHE A 33 -4.30 3.47 -0.08
C PHE A 33 -3.68 2.08 0.05
N LYS A 34 -2.36 2.01 0.09
CA LYS A 34 -1.61 0.79 0.36
C LYS A 34 -0.79 1.01 1.61
N ARG A 35 -0.82 0.04 2.52
CA ARG A 35 -0.07 0.07 3.77
C ARG A 35 0.61 -1.27 3.99
N SER A 36 1.91 -1.30 4.24
CA SER A 36 2.59 -2.55 4.59
C SER A 36 2.02 -3.12 5.91
N LEU A 37 2.15 -4.42 6.12
CA LEU A 37 1.77 -4.99 7.41
C LEU A 37 2.64 -4.39 8.53
N ARG A 38 2.01 -4.05 9.65
CA ARG A 38 2.71 -3.66 10.87
C ARG A 38 3.35 -4.90 11.51
N PRO A 39 4.43 -4.76 12.29
CA PRO A 39 5.12 -5.90 12.92
C PRO A 39 4.20 -6.87 13.67
N PHE A 40 3.20 -6.36 14.41
CA PHE A 40 2.25 -7.17 15.15
C PHE A 40 1.16 -7.83 14.29
N THR A 41 1.05 -7.44 13.02
CA THR A 41 0.14 -8.03 12.02
C THR A 41 0.87 -8.88 10.97
N TRP A 42 2.17 -9.12 11.18
CA TRP A 42 2.95 -9.98 10.30
C TRP A 42 2.41 -11.40 10.31
N GLN A 43 2.25 -11.95 9.12
CA GLN A 43 1.81 -13.32 8.91
C GLN A 43 3.02 -14.25 9.07
N SER A 44 2.78 -15.54 9.30
CA SER A 44 3.86 -16.53 9.47
C SER A 44 4.88 -16.52 8.32
N HIS A 45 4.45 -16.15 7.10
CA HIS A 45 5.27 -16.05 5.89
C HIS A 45 5.58 -14.61 5.41
N SER A 46 5.24 -13.57 6.19
CA SER A 46 5.49 -12.18 5.74
C SER A 46 6.92 -11.73 6.03
N ALA A 47 7.58 -11.10 5.05
CA ALA A 47 8.92 -10.54 5.21
C ALA A 47 8.93 -9.18 5.94
N SER A 48 9.97 -8.96 6.74
CA SER A 48 10.23 -7.74 7.53
C SER A 48 10.37 -6.45 6.70
N HIS A 49 10.74 -6.57 5.41
CA HIS A 49 11.14 -5.43 4.57
C HIS A 49 10.01 -4.74 3.80
N THR A 50 8.75 -5.12 4.02
CA THR A 50 7.60 -4.69 3.21
C THR A 50 7.31 -3.18 3.30
N SER A 51 7.68 -2.53 4.42
CA SER A 51 7.54 -1.08 4.57
C SER A 51 8.47 -0.31 3.63
N HIS A 52 9.73 -0.70 3.53
CA HIS A 52 10.72 -0.06 2.65
C HIS A 52 10.35 -0.17 1.17
N ILE A 53 9.71 -1.27 0.77
CA ILE A 53 9.27 -1.48 -0.61
C ILE A 53 8.20 -0.46 -1.01
N LEU A 54 7.22 -0.19 -0.13
CA LEU A 54 6.18 0.81 -0.41
C LEU A 54 6.76 2.22 -0.45
N ILE A 55 7.65 2.55 0.50
CA ILE A 55 8.32 3.86 0.52
C ILE A 55 9.15 4.08 -0.75
N LYS A 56 9.96 3.10 -1.15
CA LYS A 56 10.73 3.19 -2.41
C LYS A 56 9.81 3.34 -3.62
N SER A 57 8.71 2.60 -3.67
CA SER A 57 7.73 2.70 -4.76
C SER A 57 7.13 4.10 -4.87
N GLY A 58 6.78 4.72 -3.75
CA GLY A 58 6.28 6.10 -3.75
C GLY A 58 7.33 7.12 -4.19
N ALA A 59 8.58 6.96 -3.73
CA ALA A 59 9.69 7.82 -4.16
C ALA A 59 9.98 7.70 -5.66
N CYS A 60 9.88 6.49 -6.24
CA CYS A 60 10.00 6.29 -7.68
C CYS A 60 8.88 7.00 -8.45
N LEU A 61 7.63 6.94 -7.98
CA LEU A 61 6.50 7.65 -8.60
C LEU A 61 6.69 9.17 -8.54
N GLU A 62 7.13 9.69 -7.40
CA GLU A 62 7.42 11.11 -7.22
C GLU A 62 8.56 11.57 -8.15
N TYR A 63 9.62 10.77 -8.26
CA TYR A 63 10.73 11.02 -9.18
C TYR A 63 10.25 11.04 -10.63
N LEU A 64 9.52 10.02 -11.08
CA LEU A 64 9.02 9.96 -12.46
C LEU A 64 8.07 11.12 -12.78
N ALA A 65 7.21 11.51 -11.83
CA ALA A 65 6.29 12.63 -12.01
C ALA A 65 7.02 13.98 -12.15
N ARG A 66 8.21 14.12 -11.54
CA ARG A 66 9.03 15.34 -11.63
C ARG A 66 9.95 15.38 -12.84
N ASN A 67 10.37 14.21 -13.34
CA ASN A 67 11.47 14.11 -14.32
C ASN A 67 11.02 13.58 -15.68
N THR A 68 9.75 13.22 -15.86
CA THR A 68 9.22 12.67 -17.11
C THR A 68 7.84 13.23 -17.43
N ASN A 69 7.44 13.15 -18.70
CA ASN A 69 6.08 13.50 -19.15
C ASN A 69 5.16 12.28 -19.24
N ILE A 70 5.53 11.16 -18.61
CA ILE A 70 4.70 9.95 -18.61
C ILE A 70 3.45 10.24 -17.77
N LEU A 71 2.29 9.85 -18.29
CA LEU A 71 1.04 9.91 -17.54
C LEU A 71 1.11 8.94 -16.36
N LEU A 72 1.12 9.47 -15.14
CA LEU A 72 1.13 8.71 -13.90
C LEU A 72 -0.18 8.93 -13.14
N PRO A 73 -0.63 7.96 -12.32
CA PRO A 73 -1.78 8.19 -11.47
C PRO A 73 -1.42 9.30 -10.49
N LYS A 74 -2.38 10.18 -10.19
CA LYS A 74 -2.16 11.28 -9.22
C LYS A 74 -1.63 10.72 -7.91
N PHE A 75 -0.42 11.10 -7.55
CA PHE A 75 0.25 10.73 -6.31
C PHE A 75 -0.09 11.75 -5.23
N TYR A 76 -0.55 11.28 -4.07
CA TYR A 76 -0.95 12.17 -2.97
C TYR A 76 0.10 12.21 -1.87
N ALA A 77 0.55 11.05 -1.41
CA ALA A 77 1.48 10.96 -0.30
C ALA A 77 2.22 9.62 -0.25
N ASN A 78 3.42 9.64 0.32
CA ASN A 78 4.20 8.46 0.67
C ASN A 78 4.94 8.71 1.99
N PHE A 79 4.63 7.94 3.01
CA PHE A 79 5.12 8.21 4.36
C PHE A 79 5.18 6.93 5.20
N LYS A 80 5.90 6.99 6.31
CA LYS A 80 5.96 5.91 7.29
C LYS A 80 5.06 6.26 8.48
N ASP A 81 4.20 5.34 8.87
CA ASP A 81 3.35 5.45 10.06
C ASP A 81 3.52 4.18 10.91
N ASN A 82 3.93 4.35 12.17
CA ASN A 82 4.04 3.25 13.15
C ASN A 82 4.76 2.00 12.60
N GLY A 83 5.90 2.21 11.92
CA GLY A 83 6.70 1.11 11.35
C GLY A 83 6.22 0.60 9.99
N ALA A 84 5.04 1.01 9.51
CA ALA A 84 4.49 0.62 8.21
C ALA A 84 4.74 1.69 7.14
N GLY A 85 5.07 1.26 5.93
CA GLY A 85 5.12 2.13 4.76
C GLY A 85 3.71 2.34 4.20
N CYS A 86 3.39 3.58 3.86
CA CYS A 86 2.07 4.02 3.40
C CYS A 86 2.21 4.73 2.05
N LEU A 87 1.37 4.36 1.09
CA LEU A 87 1.30 4.97 -0.24
C LEU A 87 -0.14 5.30 -0.57
N LEU A 88 -0.41 6.58 -0.89
CA LEU A 88 -1.72 7.09 -1.24
C LEU A 88 -1.68 7.66 -2.66
N ARG A 89 -2.57 7.16 -3.52
CA ARG A 89 -2.69 7.60 -4.91
C ARG A 89 -4.11 7.50 -5.43
N ASN A 90 -4.39 8.18 -6.52
CA ASN A 90 -5.63 8.01 -7.26
C ASN A 90 -5.66 6.66 -8.01
N THR A 91 -6.85 6.07 -8.16
CA THR A 91 -7.12 4.87 -8.97
C THR A 91 -7.46 5.16 -10.42
N SER A 92 -7.94 6.35 -10.78
CA SER A 92 -8.22 6.68 -12.18
C SER A 92 -6.91 6.98 -12.92
N MET A 93 -6.46 5.98 -13.68
CA MET A 93 -5.99 6.24 -15.03
C MET A 93 -7.16 5.83 -15.93
N GLU A 94 -7.95 6.80 -16.35
CA GLU A 94 -8.83 6.57 -17.50
C GLU A 94 -7.90 6.52 -18.70
N TRP A 95 -7.62 5.31 -19.18
CA TRP A 95 -7.06 5.10 -20.50
C TRP A 95 -8.24 5.24 -21.46
N GLY A 96 -8.31 6.40 -22.12
CA GLY A 96 -9.11 6.55 -23.34
C GLY A 96 -8.48 5.78 -24.50
#